data_AF-A0A8T6U3J6-F1
#
_entry.id   AF-A0A8T6U3J6-F1
#
_cell.length_a   1.000
_cell.length_b   1.000
_cell.length_c   1.000
_cell.angle_alpha   90.00
_cell.angle_beta   90.00
_cell.angle_gamma   90.00
#
_symmetry.space_group_name_H-M   'P 1'
#
loop_
_entity.id
_entity.type
_entity.pdbx_description
1 polymer ?
#
loop_
_entity_poly.entity_id
_entity_poly.type
_entity_poly.pdbx_seq_one_letter_code
_entity_poly.pdbx_strand_id
1 'polypeptide(L)'
;MVYTFQLETTNYEEDRLLVKKALSQFESLCDAYNGYLLSEPVSKFGWTFFKLAMKPPLEMCIEKKFEDMLNKYRWSSQSEKFTRFLQDYFDSKGCSIKVKLIDR
;
A
#
# COMPACT_ATOMS: atom_id res chain seq x y z
N MET A 1 7.12 4.82 -14.10
CA MET A 1 7.48 5.13 -12.71
C MET A 1 6.63 4.24 -11.82
N VAL A 2 7.21 3.69 -10.76
CA VAL A 2 6.66 2.59 -9.96
C VAL A 2 6.70 3.08 -8.51
N TYR A 3 5.52 3.31 -7.92
CA TYR A 3 5.47 3.68 -6.52
C TYR A 3 6.02 2.55 -5.64
N THR A 4 7.02 2.90 -4.83
CA THR A 4 7.62 1.98 -3.86
C THR A 4 7.41 2.51 -2.45
N PHE A 5 6.76 1.71 -1.62
CA PHE A 5 6.47 2.01 -0.22
C PHE A 5 7.28 1.13 0.73
N GLN A 6 7.69 1.68 1.85
CA GLN A 6 8.13 0.93 3.03
C GLN A 6 6.91 0.63 3.89
N LEU A 7 6.75 -0.64 4.24
CA LEU A 7 5.78 -1.11 5.21
C LEU A 7 6.53 -1.50 6.48
N GLU A 8 6.09 -0.99 7.62
CA GLU A 8 6.69 -1.23 8.94
C GLU A 8 5.64 -1.81 9.88
N THR A 9 5.94 -2.92 10.53
CA THR A 9 5.02 -3.58 11.48
C THR A 9 5.77 -4.21 12.64
N THR A 10 5.09 -4.41 13.76
CA THR A 10 5.55 -5.24 14.89
C THR A 10 4.96 -6.65 14.88
N ASN A 11 3.98 -6.94 14.02
CA ASN A 11 3.28 -8.22 13.90
C ASN A 11 3.26 -8.72 12.44
N TYR A 12 4.43 -9.11 11.93
CA TYR A 12 4.62 -9.41 10.51
C TYR A 12 3.75 -10.56 9.98
N GLU A 13 3.62 -11.66 10.73
CA GLU A 13 2.91 -12.85 10.25
C GLU A 13 1.44 -12.55 9.96
N GLU A 14 0.78 -11.81 10.86
CA GLU A 14 -0.63 -11.42 10.70
C GLU A 14 -0.79 -10.30 9.66
N ASP A 15 -0.03 -9.21 9.81
CA ASP A 15 -0.18 -8.04 8.94
C ASP A 15 0.15 -8.34 7.49
N ARG A 16 1.13 -9.23 7.22
CA ARG A 16 1.47 -9.63 5.85
C ARG A 16 0.29 -10.30 5.15
N LEU A 17 -0.47 -11.15 5.86
CA LEU A 17 -1.64 -11.83 5.30
C LEU A 17 -2.75 -10.82 5.00
N LEU A 18 -2.99 -9.90 5.92
CA LEU A 18 -3.99 -8.84 5.74
C LEU A 18 -3.61 -7.89 4.60
N VAL A 19 -2.34 -7.47 4.50
CA VAL A 19 -1.82 -6.67 3.39
C VAL A 19 -2.02 -7.38 2.06
N LYS A 20 -1.63 -8.65 1.93
CA LYS A 20 -1.85 -9.44 0.71
C LYS A 20 -3.33 -9.51 0.34
N LYS A 21 -4.19 -9.75 1.31
CA LYS A 21 -5.65 -9.79 1.10
C LYS A 21 -6.18 -8.44 0.60
N ALA A 22 -5.73 -7.33 1.19
CA ALA A 22 -6.11 -5.99 0.76
C ALA A 22 -5.63 -5.69 -0.67
N LEU A 23 -4.40 -6.06 -1.00
CA LEU A 23 -3.85 -5.87 -2.33
C LEU A 23 -4.55 -6.73 -3.38
N SER A 24 -4.89 -7.99 -3.07
CA SER A 24 -5.67 -8.84 -3.95
C SER A 24 -7.09 -8.32 -4.20
N GLN A 25 -7.68 -7.59 -3.24
CA GLN A 25 -8.93 -6.88 -3.46
C GLN A 25 -8.75 -5.76 -4.50
N PHE A 26 -7.66 -5.01 -4.44
CA PHE A 26 -7.36 -4.03 -5.49
C PHE A 26 -7.12 -4.68 -6.85
N GLU A 27 -6.35 -5.75 -6.93
CA GLU A 27 -6.12 -6.47 -8.19
C GLU A 27 -7.44 -6.94 -8.82
N SER A 28 -8.34 -7.50 -8.01
CA SER A 28 -9.66 -7.95 -8.45
C SER A 28 -10.55 -6.79 -8.90
N LEU A 29 -10.55 -5.68 -8.17
CA LEU A 29 -11.31 -4.47 -8.54
C LEU A 29 -10.82 -3.84 -9.83
N CYS A 30 -9.53 -3.99 -10.12
CA CYS A 30 -8.83 -3.35 -11.24
C CYS A 30 -8.56 -4.27 -12.43
N ASP A 31 -8.89 -5.55 -12.33
CA ASP A 31 -8.50 -6.57 -13.30
C ASP A 31 -6.97 -6.54 -13.61
N ALA A 32 -6.18 -6.23 -12.58
CA ALA A 32 -4.75 -5.93 -12.69
C ALA A 32 -3.93 -6.91 -11.85
N TYR A 33 -4.06 -8.21 -12.15
CA TYR A 33 -3.35 -9.28 -11.45
C TYR A 33 -1.84 -9.21 -11.62
N ASN A 34 -1.11 -9.68 -10.61
CA ASN A 34 0.34 -9.49 -10.46
C ASN A 34 0.72 -8.00 -10.49
N GLY A 35 -0.15 -7.14 -9.95
CA GLY A 35 -0.05 -5.69 -9.97
C GLY A 35 0.91 -5.13 -8.92
N TYR A 36 1.43 -5.96 -8.03
CA TYR A 36 2.38 -5.54 -6.99
C TYR A 36 3.48 -6.59 -6.72
N LEU A 37 4.53 -6.16 -6.04
CA LEU A 37 5.59 -7.01 -5.50
C LEU A 37 5.85 -6.64 -4.04
N LEU A 38 6.01 -7.66 -3.19
CA LEU A 38 6.47 -7.50 -1.82
C LEU A 38 7.91 -8.02 -1.72
N SER A 39 8.80 -7.23 -1.11
CA SER A 39 10.17 -7.67 -0.85
C SER A 39 10.22 -8.69 0.29
N GLU A 40 11.37 -9.34 0.42
CA GLU A 40 11.69 -10.07 1.65
C GLU A 40 11.68 -9.12 2.86
N PRO A 41 11.23 -9.60 4.03
CA PRO A 41 11.22 -8.82 5.25
C PRO A 41 12.62 -8.72 5.87
N VAL A 42 12.88 -7.60 6.52
CA VAL A 42 14.04 -7.39 7.38
C VAL A 42 13.54 -7.04 8.77
N SER A 43 13.87 -7.86 9.77
CA SER A 43 13.48 -7.60 11.16
C SER A 43 14.62 -6.96 11.95
N LYS A 44 14.35 -5.83 12.62
CA LYS A 44 15.30 -5.10 13.47
C LYS A 44 14.56 -4.46 14.65
N PHE A 45 15.10 -4.64 15.86
CA PHE A 45 14.60 -4.00 17.09
C PHE A 45 13.08 -4.16 17.32
N GLY A 46 12.54 -5.37 17.13
CA GLY A 46 11.10 -5.65 17.32
C GLY A 46 10.19 -5.15 16.20
N TRP A 47 10.74 -4.49 15.18
CA TRP A 47 10.04 -4.09 13.97
C TRP A 47 10.45 -4.97 12.80
N THR A 48 9.54 -5.13 11.85
CA THR A 48 9.78 -5.77 10.56
C THR A 48 9.47 -4.79 9.45
N PHE A 49 10.40 -4.69 8.50
CA PHE A 49 10.39 -3.76 7.39
C PHE A 49 10.36 -4.55 6.09
N PHE A 50 9.47 -4.19 5.17
CA PHE A 50 9.41 -4.78 3.84
C PHE A 50 8.87 -3.75 2.85
N LYS A 51 9.20 -3.94 1.56
CA LYS A 51 8.83 -3.00 0.51
C LYS A 51 7.63 -3.50 -0.26
N LEU A 52 6.77 -2.58 -0.66
CA LEU A 52 5.68 -2.78 -1.60
C LEU A 52 5.94 -1.94 -2.84
N ALA A 53 6.19 -2.59 -3.97
CA ALA A 53 6.27 -1.94 -5.27
C ALA A 53 4.95 -2.16 -6.02
N MET A 54 4.28 -1.07 -6.42
CA MET A 54 3.04 -1.13 -7.21
C MET A 54 3.33 -0.85 -8.67
N LYS A 55 2.87 -1.75 -9.54
CA LYS A 55 3.00 -1.57 -10.98
C LYS A 55 2.00 -0.52 -11.47
N PRO A 56 2.34 0.25 -12.53
CA PRO A 56 1.50 1.34 -13.02
C PRO A 56 0.04 0.95 -13.32
N PRO A 57 -0.27 -0.23 -13.90
CA PRO A 57 -1.67 -0.58 -14.18
C PRO A 57 -2.55 -0.66 -12.93
N LEU A 58 -2.02 -1.21 -11.84
CA LEU A 58 -2.75 -1.33 -10.58
C LEU A 58 -2.89 0.05 -9.91
N GLU A 59 -1.79 0.79 -9.84
CA GLU A 59 -1.73 2.14 -9.29
C GLU A 59 -2.73 3.08 -9.98
N MET A 60 -2.63 3.24 -11.30
CA MET A 60 -3.49 4.16 -12.07
C MET A 60 -4.97 3.78 -11.94
N CYS A 61 -5.28 2.48 -11.86
CA CYS A 61 -6.64 2.04 -11.64
C CYS A 61 -7.14 2.38 -10.23
N ILE A 62 -6.33 2.18 -9.18
CA ILE A 62 -6.68 2.58 -7.81
C ILE A 62 -6.89 4.10 -7.77
N GLU A 63 -5.97 4.89 -8.33
CA GLU A 63 -6.10 6.34 -8.37
C GLU A 63 -7.40 6.79 -9.03
N LYS A 64 -7.76 6.16 -10.15
CA LYS A 64 -9.00 6.47 -10.87
C LYS A 64 -10.26 6.01 -10.11
N LYS A 65 -10.27 4.81 -9.55
CA LYS A 65 -11.47 4.26 -8.85
C LYS A 65 -11.71 4.93 -7.51
N PHE A 66 -10.66 5.38 -6.85
CA PHE A 66 -10.72 6.01 -5.54
C PHE A 66 -10.47 7.53 -5.64
N GLU A 67 -10.59 8.13 -6.83
CA GLU A 67 -10.37 9.56 -7.06
C GLU A 67 -11.20 10.42 -6.10
N ASP A 68 -12.49 10.09 -5.91
CA ASP A 68 -13.36 10.79 -4.97
C ASP A 68 -12.89 10.72 -3.51
N MET A 69 -12.26 9.60 -3.11
CA MET A 69 -11.67 9.47 -1.78
C MET A 69 -10.34 10.22 -1.71
N LEU A 70 -9.48 10.09 -2.71
CA LEU A 70 -8.20 10.77 -2.83
C LEU A 70 -8.38 12.30 -2.81
N ASN A 71 -9.44 12.82 -3.43
CA ASN A 71 -9.76 14.24 -3.45
C ASN A 71 -10.23 14.80 -2.10
N LYS A 72 -10.65 13.96 -1.14
CA LYS A 72 -10.98 14.39 0.23
C LYS A 72 -9.73 14.69 1.07
N TYR A 73 -8.58 14.15 0.69
CA TYR A 73 -7.32 14.42 1.37
C TYR A 73 -6.83 15.83 1.05
N ARG A 74 -6.54 16.61 2.09
CA ARG A 74 -6.11 18.03 2.00
C ARG A 74 -4.68 18.24 1.46
N TRP A 75 -3.95 17.18 1.18
CA TRP A 75 -2.54 17.24 0.77
C TRP A 75 -2.38 17.75 -0.66
N SER A 76 -1.27 18.43 -0.94
CA SER A 76 -1.01 19.04 -2.25
C SER A 76 -0.46 18.04 -3.27
N SER A 77 0.32 17.04 -2.83
CA SER A 77 0.89 16.04 -3.75
C SER A 77 0.04 14.78 -3.86
N GLN A 78 -0.17 14.32 -5.09
CA GLN A 78 -0.89 13.08 -5.38
C GLN A 78 -0.26 11.86 -4.67
N SER A 79 1.07 11.84 -4.60
CA SER A 79 1.85 10.82 -3.90
C SER A 79 1.58 10.75 -2.40
N GLU A 80 1.43 11.89 -1.72
CA GLU A 80 1.07 11.91 -0.29
C GLU A 80 -0.39 11.49 -0.07
N LYS A 81 -1.31 11.97 -0.92
CA LYS A 81 -2.72 11.53 -0.88
C LYS A 81 -2.82 10.01 -1.01
N PHE A 82 -2.10 9.44 -1.97
CA PHE A 82 -2.09 8.00 -2.20
C PHE A 82 -1.44 7.22 -1.06
N THR A 83 -0.32 7.70 -0.52
CA THR A 83 0.33 7.09 0.67
C THR A 83 -0.63 7.07 1.86
N ARG A 84 -1.35 8.17 2.09
CA ARG A 84 -2.31 8.28 3.18
C ARG A 84 -3.54 7.40 2.95
N PHE A 85 -4.05 7.35 1.72
CA PHE A 85 -5.10 6.43 1.34
C PHE A 85 -4.73 4.98 1.63
N LEU A 86 -3.51 4.54 1.26
CA LEU A 86 -3.05 3.19 1.56
C LEU A 86 -2.97 2.94 3.07
N GLN A 87 -2.42 3.88 3.84
CA GLN A 87 -2.40 3.81 5.30
C GLN A 87 -3.81 3.59 5.87
N ASP A 88 -4.76 4.48 5.54
CA ASP A 88 -6.13 4.41 6.04
C ASP A 88 -6.86 3.14 5.54
N TYR A 89 -6.57 2.69 4.32
CA TYR A 89 -7.13 1.47 3.77
C TYR A 89 -6.66 0.24 4.55
N PHE A 90 -5.36 0.11 4.79
CA PHE A 90 -4.80 -0.99 5.58
C PHE A 90 -5.31 -0.96 7.03
N ASP A 91 -5.36 0.22 7.66
CA ASP A 91 -5.93 0.38 9.01
C ASP A 91 -7.40 -0.08 9.04
N SER A 92 -8.19 0.26 8.02
CA SER A 92 -9.60 -0.18 7.90
C SER A 92 -9.78 -1.70 7.74
N LYS A 93 -8.72 -2.41 7.34
CA LYS A 93 -8.69 -3.89 7.26
C LYS A 93 -8.14 -4.54 8.53
N GLY A 94 -7.81 -3.75 9.54
CA GLY A 94 -7.20 -4.21 10.79
C GLY A 94 -5.69 -4.42 10.72
N CYS A 95 -5.03 -4.02 9.63
CA CYS A 95 -3.58 -4.09 9.53
C CYS A 95 -2.94 -2.99 10.38
N SER A 96 -2.08 -3.34 11.33
CA SER A 96 -1.37 -2.35 12.16
C SER A 96 -0.01 -1.99 11.59
N ILE A 97 0.01 -1.52 10.33
CA ILE A 97 1.25 -1.20 9.60
C ILE A 97 1.45 0.29 9.42
N LYS A 98 2.70 0.74 9.30
CA LYS A 98 3.04 2.10 8.85
C LYS A 98 3.46 2.08 7.39
N VAL A 99 2.89 2.97 6.58
CA VAL A 99 3.22 3.13 5.16
C VAL A 99 4.05 4.40 4.96
N LYS A 100 5.19 4.28 4.28
CA LYS A 100 6.02 5.43 3.87
C LYS A 100 6.38 5.33 2.40
N LEU A 101 6.23 6.41 1.65
CA LEU A 101 6.73 6.47 0.28
C LEU A 101 8.26 6.55 0.30
N ILE A 102 8.93 5.70 -0.49
CA ILE A 102 10.39 5.69 -0.64
C ILE A 102 10.80 6.20 -2.02
N ASP A 103 10.06 5.81 -3.06
CA ASP A 103 10.40 6.12 -4.45
C ASP A 103 9.15 6.19 -5.34
N ARG A 104 9.23 6.95 -6.44
CA ARG A 104 8.16 7.14 -7.43
C ARG A 104 8.67 6.93 -8.86
#